data_AF-A0A2S7NXJ4-F1
#
_entry.id   AF-A0A2S7NXJ4-F1
#
_cell.length_a   1.000
_cell.length_b   1.000
_cell.length_c   1.000
_cell.angle_alpha   90.00
_cell.angle_beta   90.00
_cell.angle_gamma   90.00
#
_symmetry.space_group_name_H-M   'P 1'
#
loop_
_entity.id
_entity.type
_entity.pdbx_description
1 polymer ?
#
loop_
_entity_poly.entity_id
_entity_poly.type
_entity_poly.pdbx_seq_one_letter_code
_entity_poly.pdbx_strand_id
1 'polypeptide(L)'
;MYIEAEIQPWPKCGEWDIMELINGEDHNVATIHYGVDGNHKAKPDGDHSIQFDRSKFNKWGLQISRENDDWTQQTIKWYLNGNEYQTIKGSDVGNFADWESLAHSPYYLVLNIAVGGDYPGKPNDKTLSGHPTAMLVNYVAVYESI
;
A
#
# COMPACT_ATOMS: atom_id res chain seq x y z
N MET A 1 -1.79 -30.86 3.36
CA MET A 1 -1.47 -30.15 2.11
C MET A 1 -0.50 -29.06 2.50
N TYR A 2 0.79 -29.29 2.25
CA TYR A 2 1.82 -28.27 2.49
C TYR A 2 1.82 -27.38 1.25
N ILE A 3 1.45 -26.11 1.42
CA ILE A 3 1.66 -25.12 0.38
C ILE A 3 3.14 -24.74 0.53
N GLU A 4 3.99 -25.24 -0.37
CA GLU A 4 5.25 -24.57 -0.62
C GLU A 4 4.88 -23.23 -1.25
N ALA A 5 4.86 -22.17 -0.44
CA ALA A 5 4.80 -20.83 -0.99
C ALA A 5 6.12 -20.61 -1.71
N GLU A 6 6.13 -20.71 -3.04
CA GLU A 6 7.25 -20.21 -3.83
C GLU A 6 7.44 -18.74 -3.45
N ILE A 7 8.59 -18.41 -2.85
CA ILE A 7 8.94 -17.03 -2.52
C ILE A 7 9.10 -16.30 -3.85
N GLN A 8 8.08 -15.57 -4.27
CA GLN A 8 8.19 -14.67 -5.41
C GLN A 8 9.00 -13.44 -4.94
N PRO A 9 10.09 -13.06 -5.62
CA PRO A 9 10.82 -11.85 -5.27
C PRO A 9 10.03 -10.62 -5.67
N TRP A 10 10.31 -9.49 -5.02
CA TRP A 10 9.81 -8.19 -5.44
C TRP A 10 10.32 -7.83 -6.85
N PRO A 11 9.51 -7.19 -7.71
CA PRO A 11 8.12 -6.76 -7.50
C PRO A 11 7.06 -7.81 -7.85
N LYS A 12 7.47 -9.03 -8.23
CA LYS A 12 6.56 -10.09 -8.70
C LYS A 12 5.61 -10.60 -7.61
N CYS A 13 6.02 -10.51 -6.34
CA CYS A 13 5.13 -10.79 -5.20
C CYS A 13 3.99 -9.79 -5.03
N GLY A 14 4.07 -8.63 -5.69
CA GLY A 14 3.18 -7.50 -5.44
C GLY A 14 3.44 -6.81 -4.10
N GLU A 15 2.92 -5.60 -3.96
CA GLU A 15 3.00 -4.76 -2.75
C GLU A 15 1.79 -3.81 -2.71
N TRP A 16 1.29 -3.52 -1.52
CA TRP A 16 0.24 -2.53 -1.30
C TRP A 16 0.67 -1.53 -0.23
N ASP A 17 0.94 -0.31 -0.66
CA ASP A 17 1.25 0.80 0.23
C ASP A 17 -0.06 1.40 0.72
N ILE A 18 -0.42 1.08 1.97
CA ILE A 18 -1.62 1.61 2.60
C ILE A 18 -1.39 3.06 3.06
N MET A 19 -0.21 3.30 3.66
CA MET A 19 0.20 4.63 4.09
C MET A 19 1.72 4.78 3.99
N GLU A 20 2.15 5.78 3.21
CA GLU A 20 3.51 6.29 3.15
C GLU A 20 3.51 7.79 3.46
N LEU A 21 4.46 8.22 4.28
CA LEU A 21 4.63 9.62 4.67
C LEU A 21 6.10 9.97 4.60
N ILE A 22 6.42 11.08 3.93
CA ILE A 22 7.76 11.65 3.92
C ILE A 22 7.76 13.03 4.56
N ASN A 23 8.91 13.41 5.13
CA ASN A 23 9.23 14.79 5.53
C ASN A 23 8.21 15.51 6.44
N GLY A 24 7.34 14.77 7.13
CA GLY A 24 6.31 15.32 8.02
C GLY A 24 5.19 16.05 7.29
N GLU A 25 4.97 15.70 6.02
CA GLU A 25 3.88 16.21 5.20
C GLU A 25 2.51 15.74 5.71
N ASP A 26 1.45 16.41 5.27
CA ASP A 26 0.06 16.12 5.67
C ASP A 26 -0.73 15.40 4.56
N HIS A 27 -0.01 14.64 3.72
CA HIS A 27 -0.62 13.86 2.64
C HIS A 27 -0.04 12.46 2.54
N ASN A 28 -0.87 11.53 2.07
CA ASN A 28 -0.53 10.14 1.84
C ASN A 28 -0.66 9.81 0.36
N VAL A 29 0.21 8.92 -0.15
CA VAL A 29 0.07 8.32 -1.48
C VAL A 29 -0.13 6.83 -1.28
N ALA A 30 -1.28 6.33 -1.72
CA ALA A 30 -1.55 4.89 -1.77
C ALA A 30 -1.06 4.33 -3.08
N THR A 31 -0.27 3.25 -3.02
CA THR A 31 0.38 2.68 -4.20
C THR A 31 0.24 1.16 -4.21
N ILE A 32 0.26 0.59 -5.40
CA ILE A 32 0.60 -0.82 -5.61
C ILE A 32 1.87 -0.89 -6.42
N HIS A 33 2.73 -1.85 -6.09
CA HIS A 33 3.89 -2.20 -6.90
C HIS A 33 3.74 -3.63 -7.42
N TYR A 34 4.07 -3.84 -8.68
CA TYR A 34 3.92 -5.13 -9.36
C TYR A 34 4.82 -5.23 -10.59
N GLY A 35 4.71 -6.34 -11.32
CA GLY A 35 5.49 -6.63 -12.51
C GLY A 35 6.62 -7.60 -12.23
N VAL A 36 7.75 -7.44 -12.90
CA VAL A 36 8.91 -8.34 -12.77
C VAL A 36 10.19 -7.53 -12.62
N ASP A 37 11.28 -8.19 -12.20
CA ASP A 37 12.59 -7.56 -12.16
C ASP A 37 12.98 -6.98 -13.53
N GLY A 38 13.53 -5.77 -13.52
CA GLY A 38 13.81 -4.97 -14.72
C GLY A 38 12.57 -4.36 -15.43
N ASN A 39 11.35 -4.65 -14.97
CA ASN A 39 10.10 -4.08 -15.50
C ASN A 39 9.08 -3.86 -14.37
N HIS A 40 9.52 -3.13 -13.34
CA HIS A 40 8.68 -2.66 -12.24
C HIS A 40 7.60 -1.71 -12.74
N LYS A 41 6.42 -1.82 -12.12
CA LYS A 41 5.27 -0.95 -12.36
C LYS A 41 4.71 -0.50 -11.03
N ALA A 42 4.13 0.70 -11.03
CA ALA A 42 3.42 1.26 -9.89
C ALA A 42 2.10 1.88 -10.35
N LYS A 43 1.07 1.79 -9.51
CA LYS A 43 -0.18 2.51 -9.68
C LYS A 43 -0.70 3.05 -8.35
N PRO A 44 -1.42 4.17 -8.33
CA PRO A 44 -1.75 5.03 -9.45
C PRO A 44 -0.52 5.80 -9.97
N ASP A 45 -0.59 6.20 -11.23
CA ASP A 45 0.46 6.94 -11.93
C ASP A 45 0.18 8.46 -11.75
N GLY A 46 1.11 9.23 -11.19
CA GLY A 46 0.94 10.69 -10.99
C GLY A 46 0.43 11.07 -9.58
N ASP A 47 0.05 12.35 -9.37
CA ASP A 47 -0.32 12.87 -8.05
C ASP A 47 -1.73 12.42 -7.62
N HIS A 48 -1.78 11.34 -6.84
CA HIS A 48 -2.98 10.77 -6.25
C HIS A 48 -2.89 10.80 -4.72
N SER A 49 -2.54 11.97 -4.21
CA SER A 49 -2.40 12.19 -2.78
C SER A 49 -3.74 12.50 -2.11
N ILE A 50 -3.89 12.06 -0.86
CA ILE A 50 -5.00 12.45 0.01
C ILE A 50 -4.46 13.20 1.23
N GLN A 51 -5.05 14.35 1.52
CA GLN A 51 -4.69 15.16 2.68
C GLN A 51 -5.31 14.58 3.96
N PHE A 52 -4.60 14.68 5.08
CA PHE A 52 -5.11 14.24 6.38
C PHE A 52 -4.53 15.04 7.54
N ASP A 53 -5.22 15.04 8.68
CA ASP A 53 -4.75 15.71 9.89
C ASP A 53 -3.88 14.75 10.72
N ARG A 54 -2.55 14.86 10.59
CA ARG A 54 -1.60 14.01 11.32
C ARG A 54 -1.55 14.26 12.83
N SER A 55 -2.21 15.31 13.34
CA SER A 55 -2.31 15.55 14.78
C SER A 55 -3.31 14.62 15.49
N LYS A 56 -4.04 13.80 14.72
CA LYS A 56 -5.06 12.88 15.21
C LYS A 56 -4.75 11.44 14.81
N PHE A 57 -5.35 10.49 15.53
CA PHE A 57 -5.44 9.13 15.04
C PHE A 57 -6.33 9.08 13.80
N ASN A 58 -5.75 8.63 12.69
CA ASN A 58 -6.45 8.38 11.45
C ASN A 58 -6.60 6.86 11.23
N LYS A 59 -7.74 6.45 10.69
CA LYS A 59 -8.00 5.06 10.32
C LYS A 59 -7.71 4.87 8.84
N TRP A 60 -6.59 4.24 8.54
CA TRP A 60 -6.25 3.80 7.19
C TRP A 60 -6.80 2.39 6.94
N GLY A 61 -7.25 2.12 5.73
CA GLY A 61 -7.80 0.83 5.35
C GLY A 61 -7.49 0.47 3.91
N LEU A 62 -7.38 -0.83 3.67
CA LEU A 62 -7.29 -1.46 2.36
C LEU A 62 -8.38 -2.52 2.29
N GLN A 63 -9.10 -2.60 1.17
CA GLN A 63 -10.05 -3.67 0.90
C GLN A 63 -9.76 -4.27 -0.48
N ILE A 64 -9.72 -5.59 -0.55
CA ILE A 64 -9.66 -6.34 -1.80
C ILE A 64 -11.01 -6.99 -2.01
N SER A 65 -11.69 -6.67 -3.12
CA SER A 65 -12.93 -7.34 -3.51
C SER A 65 -12.70 -8.23 -4.72
N ARG A 66 -12.91 -9.53 -4.50
CA ARG A 66 -12.84 -10.60 -5.49
C ARG A 66 -14.23 -11.16 -5.86
N GLU A 67 -15.30 -10.43 -5.52
CA GLU A 67 -16.68 -10.89 -5.68
C GLU A 67 -17.08 -11.11 -7.15
N ASN A 68 -16.40 -10.44 -8.08
CA ASN A 68 -16.64 -10.61 -9.50
C ASN A 68 -15.77 -11.75 -10.08
N ASP A 69 -16.39 -12.66 -10.83
CA ASP A 69 -15.69 -13.74 -11.55
C ASP A 69 -14.77 -13.19 -12.66
N ASP A 70 -15.09 -12.02 -13.22
CA ASP A 70 -14.21 -11.29 -14.12
C ASP A 70 -13.16 -10.52 -13.29
N TRP A 71 -11.92 -11.02 -13.32
CA TRP A 71 -10.78 -10.42 -12.63
C TRP A 71 -10.56 -8.94 -13.00
N THR A 72 -10.96 -8.52 -14.21
CA THR A 72 -10.82 -7.12 -14.63
C THR A 72 -11.72 -6.17 -13.85
N GLN A 73 -12.79 -6.69 -13.23
CA GLN A 73 -13.75 -5.94 -12.42
C GLN A 73 -13.50 -6.06 -10.91
N GLN A 74 -12.56 -6.93 -10.50
CA GLN A 74 -12.13 -7.00 -9.10
C GLN A 74 -11.39 -5.71 -8.72
N THR A 75 -11.37 -5.38 -7.42
CA THR A 75 -10.86 -4.08 -6.94
C THR A 75 -9.94 -4.22 -5.75
N ILE A 76 -8.99 -3.30 -5.67
CA ILE A 76 -8.26 -2.93 -4.45
C ILE A 76 -8.65 -1.48 -4.14
N LYS A 77 -9.08 -1.21 -2.91
CA LYS A 77 -9.61 0.09 -2.48
C LYS A 77 -8.93 0.58 -1.22
N TRP A 78 -8.63 1.86 -1.15
CA TRP A 78 -8.06 2.51 0.02
C TRP A 78 -9.05 3.44 0.69
N TYR A 79 -8.96 3.49 2.01
CA TYR A 79 -9.85 4.24 2.87
C TYR A 79 -9.07 5.11 3.84
N LEU A 80 -9.55 6.34 4.03
CA LEU A 80 -9.14 7.24 5.11
C LEU A 80 -10.36 7.59 5.94
N ASN A 81 -10.32 7.24 7.22
CA ASN A 81 -11.41 7.47 8.18
C ASN A 81 -12.76 6.92 7.70
N GLY A 82 -12.73 5.79 6.99
CA GLY A 82 -13.91 5.12 6.44
C GLY A 82 -14.37 5.64 5.07
N ASN A 83 -13.77 6.71 4.54
CA ASN A 83 -14.08 7.22 3.21
C ASN A 83 -13.11 6.62 2.18
N GLU A 84 -13.65 6.04 1.12
CA GLU A 84 -12.86 5.59 -0.03
C GLU A 84 -12.21 6.82 -0.69
N TYR A 85 -10.90 6.74 -0.98
CA TYR A 85 -10.19 7.81 -1.71
C TYR A 85 -9.40 7.30 -2.91
N GLN A 86 -9.20 5.99 -3.03
CA GLN A 86 -8.53 5.37 -4.18
C GLN A 86 -9.14 4.01 -4.47
N THR A 87 -9.26 3.69 -5.75
CA THR A 87 -9.68 2.38 -6.26
C THR A 87 -8.85 2.02 -7.47
N ILE A 88 -8.24 0.83 -7.45
CA ILE A 88 -7.57 0.23 -8.60
C ILE A 88 -8.34 -1.03 -8.99
N LYS A 89 -8.66 -1.17 -10.28
CA LYS A 89 -9.29 -2.35 -10.85
C LYS A 89 -8.26 -3.27 -11.49
N GLY A 90 -8.60 -4.55 -11.63
CA GLY A 90 -7.81 -5.49 -12.43
C GLY A 90 -7.57 -4.99 -13.86
N SER A 91 -8.59 -4.36 -14.46
CA SER A 91 -8.46 -3.74 -15.78
C SER A 91 -7.33 -2.71 -15.89
N ASP A 92 -7.03 -2.00 -14.79
CA ASP A 92 -5.99 -0.97 -14.78
C ASP A 92 -4.59 -1.60 -14.77
N VAL A 93 -4.44 -2.77 -14.15
CA VAL A 93 -3.17 -3.54 -14.10
C VAL A 93 -2.83 -4.14 -15.46
N GLY A 94 -3.86 -4.52 -16.23
CA GLY A 94 -3.76 -4.84 -17.67
C GLY A 94 -3.37 -6.27 -18.02
N ASN A 95 -3.00 -7.11 -17.03
CA ASN A 95 -2.85 -8.56 -17.24
C ASN A 95 -3.16 -9.36 -15.97
N PHE A 96 -3.61 -10.61 -16.17
CA PHE A 96 -4.08 -11.48 -15.10
C PHE A 96 -2.98 -11.92 -14.15
N ALA A 97 -1.77 -12.23 -14.64
CA ALA A 97 -0.69 -12.74 -13.78
C ALA A 97 -0.26 -11.70 -12.73
N ASP A 98 -0.10 -10.44 -13.13
CA ASP A 98 0.19 -9.35 -12.19
C ASP A 98 -0.99 -9.13 -11.21
N TRP A 99 -2.23 -9.24 -11.69
CA TRP A 99 -3.40 -9.13 -10.82
C TRP A 99 -3.53 -10.29 -9.83
N GLU A 100 -3.17 -11.51 -10.22
CA GLU A 100 -3.17 -12.70 -9.38
C GLU A 100 -2.17 -12.52 -8.22
N SER A 101 -0.97 -12.01 -8.50
CA SER A 101 -0.03 -11.61 -7.44
C SER A 101 -0.65 -10.58 -6.50
N LEU A 102 -1.26 -9.53 -7.05
CA LEU A 102 -1.82 -8.41 -6.28
C LEU A 102 -3.10 -8.69 -5.51
N ALA A 103 -3.93 -9.66 -5.91
CA ALA A 103 -5.25 -9.83 -5.34
C ALA A 103 -5.54 -11.26 -4.86
N HIS A 104 -4.74 -12.25 -5.26
CA HIS A 104 -4.99 -13.67 -4.96
C HIS A 104 -3.81 -14.37 -4.27
N SER A 105 -2.76 -13.64 -3.89
CA SER A 105 -1.64 -14.17 -3.11
C SER A 105 -1.73 -13.80 -1.63
N PRO A 106 -1.12 -14.59 -0.73
CA PRO A 106 -1.02 -14.24 0.68
C PRO A 106 0.00 -13.11 0.91
N TYR A 107 -0.29 -12.23 1.87
CA TYR A 107 0.57 -11.11 2.25
C TYR A 107 0.86 -11.13 3.76
N TYR A 108 1.94 -10.43 4.13
CA TYR A 108 2.23 -10.07 5.50
C TYR A 108 2.27 -8.54 5.63
N LEU A 109 2.08 -8.04 6.85
CA LEU A 109 1.96 -6.61 7.10
C LEU A 109 3.31 -6.06 7.58
N VAL A 110 3.72 -4.92 7.05
CA VAL A 110 4.93 -4.20 7.46
C VAL A 110 4.52 -2.86 8.06
N LEU A 111 5.10 -2.54 9.21
CA LEU A 111 5.02 -1.23 9.85
C LEU A 111 6.44 -0.80 10.20
N ASN A 112 6.94 0.24 9.56
CA ASN A 112 8.29 0.73 9.77
C ASN A 112 8.36 2.26 9.78
N ILE A 113 9.49 2.77 10.28
CA ILE A 113 9.88 4.17 10.14
C ILE A 113 11.25 4.13 9.46
N ALA A 114 11.30 4.53 8.19
CA ALA A 114 12.56 4.65 7.45
C ALA A 114 13.23 6.01 7.76
N VAL A 115 14.56 6.06 7.66
CA VAL A 115 15.34 7.29 7.80
C VAL A 115 16.22 7.45 6.57
N GLY A 116 15.85 8.39 5.71
CA GLY A 116 16.50 8.60 4.42
C GLY A 116 16.01 7.64 3.32
N GLY A 117 16.54 7.83 2.12
CA GLY A 117 16.18 7.07 0.92
C GLY A 117 16.06 7.99 -0.28
N ASP A 118 15.94 7.43 -1.48
CA ASP A 118 15.78 8.23 -2.70
C ASP A 118 14.45 9.00 -2.69
N TYR A 119 13.40 8.40 -2.13
CA TYR A 119 12.08 9.00 -2.04
C TYR A 119 12.01 10.19 -1.05
N PRO A 120 12.31 10.04 0.25
CA PRO A 120 12.28 11.16 1.20
C PRO A 120 13.48 12.12 1.07
N GLY A 121 14.57 11.68 0.42
CA GLY A 121 15.86 12.37 0.44
C GLY A 121 16.65 12.10 1.74
N LYS A 122 17.75 12.82 1.93
CA LYS A 122 18.61 12.67 3.12
C LYS A 122 18.07 13.49 4.30
N PRO A 123 18.17 12.99 5.54
CA PRO A 123 17.98 13.80 6.74
C PRO A 123 18.88 15.05 6.73
N ASN A 124 18.43 16.11 7.38
CA ASN A 124 19.16 17.36 7.52
C ASN A 124 19.07 17.89 8.96
N ASP A 125 19.65 19.06 9.22
CA ASP A 125 19.71 19.67 10.55
C ASP A 125 18.34 20.01 11.16
N LYS A 126 17.26 19.99 10.35
CA LYS A 126 15.87 20.16 10.82
C LYS A 126 15.17 18.84 11.12
N THR A 127 15.77 17.70 10.79
CA THR A 127 15.17 16.38 11.06
C THR A 127 15.11 16.16 12.56
N LEU A 128 13.88 16.04 13.08
CA LEU A 128 13.63 15.74 14.49
C LEU A 128 13.94 14.26 14.80
N SER A 129 14.09 13.94 16.07
CA SER A 129 14.27 12.57 16.54
C SER A 129 13.44 12.31 17.80
N GLY A 130 13.26 11.03 18.14
CA GLY A 130 12.55 10.60 19.35
C GLY A 130 11.03 10.63 19.18
N HIS A 131 10.32 10.97 20.26
CA HIS A 131 8.85 10.94 20.28
C HIS A 131 8.17 11.80 19.20
N PRO A 132 8.67 13.01 18.84
CA PRO A 132 8.10 13.81 17.76
C PRO A 132 8.07 13.12 16.38
N THR A 133 8.87 12.07 16.18
CA THR A 133 8.94 11.30 14.93
C THR A 133 8.45 9.85 15.11
N ALA A 134 7.75 9.56 16.21
CA ALA A 134 7.25 8.22 16.48
C ALA A 134 5.99 7.91 15.65
N MET A 135 5.90 6.69 15.14
CA MET A 135 4.66 6.14 14.60
C MET A 135 3.86 5.52 15.75
N LEU A 136 2.71 6.11 16.06
CA LEU A 136 1.80 5.62 17.10
C LEU A 136 0.70 4.77 16.46
N VAL A 137 0.70 3.47 16.76
CA VAL A 137 -0.28 2.52 16.22
C VAL A 137 -1.18 2.04 17.36
N ASN A 138 -2.46 2.40 17.31
CA ASN A 138 -3.42 1.97 18.32
C ASN A 138 -3.79 0.49 18.16
N TYR A 139 -4.12 0.07 16.94
CA TYR A 139 -4.37 -1.33 16.60
C TYR A 139 -4.16 -1.59 15.11
N VAL A 140 -4.00 -2.87 14.78
CA VAL A 140 -4.14 -3.42 13.43
C VAL A 140 -5.20 -4.49 13.50
N ALA A 141 -6.09 -4.54 12.52
CA ALA A 141 -7.12 -5.56 12.42
C ALA A 141 -7.30 -5.98 10.97
N VAL A 142 -7.53 -7.27 10.75
CA VAL A 142 -7.83 -7.87 9.45
C VAL A 142 -9.19 -8.53 9.56
N TYR A 143 -10.03 -8.29 8.56
CA TYR A 143 -11.38 -8.83 8.47
C TYR A 143 -11.54 -9.50 7.12
N GLU A 144 -12.34 -10.56 7.09
CA GLU A 144 -12.80 -11.21 5.86
C GLU A 144 -14.32 -11.24 5.87
N SER A 145 -14.94 -11.02 4.71
CA SER A 145 -16.35 -11.30 4.48
C SER A 145 -16.48 -12.71 3.90
N ILE A 146 -17.51 -13.43 4.33
CA ILE A 146 -17.90 -14.75 3.81
C ILE A 146 -18.78 -14.57 2.58
#